data_AF-A0A952IW69-F1
#
_entry.id   AF-A0A952IW69-F1
#
_cell.length_a   1.000
_cell.length_b   1.000
_cell.length_c   1.000
_cell.angle_alpha   90.00
_cell.angle_beta   90.00
_cell.angle_gamma   90.00
#
_symmetry.space_group_name_H-M   'P 1'
#
loop_
_entity.id
_entity.type
_entity.pdbx_description
1 polymer ?
#
loop_
_entity_poly.entity_id
_entity_poly.type
_entity_poly.pdbx_seq_one_letter_code
_entity_poly.pdbx_strand_id
1 'polypeptide(L)'
;MDNIQFWIWLIVVVVGLIARASKKKTPEGGAPSNRGPQEHKPISFEELLREIQASKAPAPKPVEQPTTYIDYDDDLEEEIKPLATASYKTEDEIYATYEKAKSEAFNRASLEETMHVEDTVVNYEKFNRYKRTKRKPQSVGIAQAFKNPASFKQAFIMSEILTRRF
;
A
#
# COMPACT_ATOMS: atom_id res chain seq x y z
N MET A 1 1.50 -18.60 -55.10
CA MET A 1 0.72 -17.78 -54.14
C MET A 1 0.10 -18.65 -53.04
N ASP A 2 0.42 -19.94 -53.02
CA ASP A 2 -0.27 -20.99 -52.26
C ASP A 2 0.19 -21.06 -50.80
N ASN A 3 1.43 -20.64 -50.52
CA ASN A 3 1.96 -20.60 -49.16
C ASN A 3 1.19 -19.60 -48.28
N ILE A 4 0.88 -18.40 -48.78
CA ILE A 4 0.18 -17.38 -47.99
C ILE A 4 -1.25 -17.83 -47.68
N GLN A 5 -1.92 -18.45 -48.65
CA GLN A 5 -3.29 -18.96 -48.51
C GLN A 5 -3.33 -20.14 -47.53
N PHE A 6 -2.32 -21.02 -47.56
CA PHE A 6 -2.14 -22.09 -46.58
C PHE A 6 -1.98 -21.54 -45.16
N TRP A 7 -1.11 -20.55 -44.96
CA TRP A 7 -0.89 -19.94 -43.63
C TRP A 7 -2.14 -19.21 -43.10
N ILE A 8 -2.90 -18.53 -43.96
CA ILE A 8 -4.17 -17.89 -43.58
C ILE A 8 -5.18 -18.95 -43.12
N TRP A 9 -5.32 -20.05 -43.87
CA TRP A 9 -6.24 -21.12 -43.52
C TRP A 9 -5.83 -21.85 -42.22
N LEU A 10 -4.52 -22.05 -42.02
CA LEU A 10 -3.96 -22.60 -40.78
C LEU A 10 -4.34 -21.74 -39.57
N ILE A 11 -4.18 -20.41 -39.67
CA ILE A 11 -4.51 -19.48 -38.58
C ILE A 11 -6.02 -19.53 -38.28
N VAL A 12 -6.88 -19.56 -39.30
CA VAL A 12 -8.34 -19.64 -39.11
C VAL A 12 -8.74 -20.93 -38.38
N VAL A 13 -8.15 -22.06 -38.73
CA VAL A 13 -8.40 -23.35 -38.06
C VAL A 13 -7.94 -23.33 -36.60
N VAL A 14 -6.75 -22.78 -36.33
CA VAL A 14 -6.20 -22.69 -34.97
C VAL A 14 -7.04 -21.75 -34.11
N VAL A 15 -7.43 -20.57 -34.61
CA VAL A 15 -8.29 -19.63 -33.89
C VAL A 15 -9.69 -20.23 -33.67
N GLY A 16 -10.23 -20.95 -34.65
CA GLY A 16 -11.51 -21.66 -34.52
C GLY A 16 -11.50 -22.73 -33.43
N LEU A 17 -10.40 -23.50 -33.31
CA LEU A 17 -10.22 -24.46 -32.23
C LEU A 17 -10.10 -23.80 -30.85
N ILE A 18 -9.35 -22.70 -30.74
CA ILE A 18 -9.20 -21.95 -29.49
C ILE A 18 -10.54 -21.34 -29.07
N ALA A 19 -11.29 -20.73 -29.99
CA ALA A 19 -12.60 -20.15 -29.72
C ALA A 19 -13.64 -21.21 -29.31
N ARG A 20 -13.56 -22.42 -29.88
CA ARG A 20 -14.44 -23.52 -29.51
C ARG A 20 -14.09 -24.10 -28.13
N ALA A 21 -12.81 -24.13 -27.77
CA ALA A 21 -12.34 -24.58 -26.46
C ALA A 21 -12.56 -23.53 -25.35
N SER A 22 -12.61 -22.23 -25.68
CA SER A 22 -12.78 -21.13 -24.72
C SER A 22 -14.23 -20.80 -24.38
N LYS A 23 -15.22 -21.33 -25.12
CA LYS A 23 -16.65 -21.25 -24.75
C LYS A 23 -16.97 -22.17 -23.56
N LYS A 24 -16.43 -21.83 -22.39
CA LYS A 24 -17.00 -22.25 -21.11
C LYS A 24 -18.14 -21.29 -20.78
N LYS A 25 -19.29 -21.89 -20.50
CA LYS A 25 -20.58 -21.28 -20.17
C LYS A 25 -20.42 -20.10 -19.22
N THR A 26 -20.82 -18.90 -19.65
CA THR A 26 -21.16 -17.80 -18.76
C THR A 26 -22.44 -18.20 -18.03
N PRO A 27 -22.47 -18.34 -16.70
CA PRO A 27 -23.75 -18.41 -16.00
C PRO A 27 -24.30 -16.98 -15.93
N GLU A 28 -25.42 -16.78 -16.62
CA GLU A 28 -26.30 -15.65 -16.37
C GLU A 28 -26.86 -15.72 -14.94
N GLY A 29 -26.97 -14.55 -14.29
CA GLY A 29 -28.01 -14.21 -13.33
C GLY A 29 -28.26 -15.15 -12.15
N GLY A 30 -27.69 -14.80 -10.99
CA GLY A 30 -28.10 -15.37 -9.71
C GLY A 30 -27.70 -14.45 -8.56
N ALA A 31 -28.58 -13.54 -8.16
CA ALA A 31 -28.44 -12.77 -6.94
C ALA A 31 -28.61 -13.69 -5.72
N PRO A 32 -27.68 -13.73 -4.75
CA PRO A 32 -27.97 -14.29 -3.45
C PRO A 32 -28.62 -13.20 -2.57
N SER A 33 -29.86 -13.46 -2.17
CA SER A 33 -30.53 -12.82 -1.04
C SER A 33 -29.69 -13.04 0.22
N ASN A 34 -28.97 -12.00 0.67
CA ASN A 34 -28.37 -11.95 2.00
C ASN A 34 -29.10 -10.90 2.83
N ARG A 35 -29.76 -11.35 3.89
CA ARG A 35 -30.42 -10.52 4.89
C ARG A 35 -29.37 -9.79 5.75
N GLY A 36 -29.48 -8.46 5.82
CA GLY A 36 -28.94 -7.59 6.88
C GLY A 36 -27.53 -7.05 6.64
N PRO A 37 -27.36 -5.72 6.54
CA PRO A 37 -27.39 -4.85 7.72
C PRO A 37 -28.61 -3.93 7.73
N GLN A 38 -29.04 -3.48 8.93
CA GLN A 38 -30.17 -2.57 9.08
C GLN A 38 -30.00 -1.33 8.18
N GLU A 39 -30.97 -1.12 7.30
CA GLU A 39 -31.15 0.11 6.57
C GLU A 39 -31.37 1.25 7.58
N HIS A 40 -30.34 2.06 7.81
CA HIS A 40 -30.56 3.41 8.28
C HIS A 40 -31.30 4.14 7.16
N LYS A 41 -32.62 4.26 7.34
CA LYS A 41 -33.47 5.06 6.45
C LYS A 41 -32.82 6.44 6.30
N PRO A 42 -32.67 6.98 5.06
CA PRO A 42 -32.04 8.28 4.87
C PRO A 42 -32.89 9.33 5.59
N ILE A 43 -32.36 9.89 6.67
CA ILE A 43 -33.01 10.93 7.45
C ILE A 43 -33.06 12.19 6.58
N SER A 44 -34.23 12.79 6.47
CA SER A 44 -34.42 14.00 5.68
C SER A 44 -33.83 15.22 6.41
N PHE A 45 -33.38 16.22 5.66
CA PHE A 45 -32.80 17.44 6.22
C PHE A 45 -33.78 18.19 7.14
N GLU A 46 -35.08 18.10 6.86
CA GLU A 46 -36.13 18.68 7.71
C GLU A 46 -36.19 18.01 9.09
N GLU A 47 -36.02 16.69 9.13
CA GLU A 47 -36.02 15.93 10.38
C GLU A 47 -34.78 16.21 11.23
N LEU A 48 -33.61 16.35 10.59
CA LEU A 48 -32.38 16.82 11.22
C LEU A 48 -32.53 18.25 11.79
N LEU A 49 -33.14 19.16 11.04
CA LEU A 49 -33.38 20.53 11.50
C LEU A 49 -34.35 20.56 12.69
N ARG A 50 -35.39 19.74 12.66
CA ARG A 50 -36.35 19.62 13.77
C ARG A 50 -35.67 19.09 15.04
N GLU A 51 -34.77 18.12 14.91
CA GLU A 51 -34.02 17.56 16.03
C GLU A 51 -33.04 18.58 16.65
N ILE A 52 -32.33 19.36 15.83
CA ILE A 52 -31.42 20.42 16.29
C ILE A 52 -32.19 21.57 16.96
N GLN A 53 -33.36 21.94 16.44
CA GLN A 53 -34.19 22.98 17.04
C GLN A 53 -34.84 22.52 18.35
N ALA A 54 -35.24 21.25 18.45
CA ALA A 54 -35.79 20.68 19.67
C ALA A 54 -34.77 20.55 20.81
N SER A 55 -33.47 20.39 20.48
CA SER A 55 -32.39 20.28 21.46
C SER A 55 -31.81 21.64 21.91
N LYS A 56 -32.21 22.74 21.27
CA LYS A 56 -31.79 24.10 21.65
C LYS A 56 -32.67 24.66 22.77
N ALA A 57 -32.48 24.17 24.00
CA ALA A 57 -33.00 24.85 25.18
C ALA A 57 -32.39 26.27 25.30
N PRO A 58 -33.15 27.29 25.73
CA PRO A 58 -32.58 28.61 25.95
C PRO A 58 -31.53 28.54 27.06
N ALA A 59 -30.29 28.90 26.74
CA ALA A 59 -29.23 29.01 27.72
C ALA A 59 -29.67 29.98 28.83
N PRO A 60 -29.52 29.63 30.13
CA PRO A 60 -29.76 30.59 31.20
C PRO A 60 -28.83 31.79 31.01
N LYS A 61 -29.39 33.00 31.08
CA LYS A 61 -28.61 34.24 30.99
C LYS A 61 -27.55 34.23 32.10
N PRO A 62 -26.26 34.48 31.81
CA PRO A 62 -25.25 34.62 32.85
C PRO A 62 -25.66 35.76 33.77
N VAL A 63 -25.75 35.48 35.06
CA VAL A 63 -25.91 36.52 36.08
C VAL A 63 -24.53 37.17 36.23
N GLU A 64 -24.43 38.44 35.87
CA GLU A 64 -23.22 39.24 36.10
C GLU A 64 -23.02 39.37 37.61
N GLN A 65 -22.03 38.67 38.15
CA GLN A 65 -21.54 38.90 39.51
C GLN A 65 -20.62 40.13 39.47
N PRO A 66 -20.77 41.09 40.39
CA PRO A 66 -19.85 42.22 40.47
C PRO A 66 -18.46 41.68 40.84
N THR A 67 -17.54 41.71 39.89
CA THR A 67 -16.13 41.38 40.14
C THR A 67 -15.52 42.49 40.98
N THR A 68 -15.28 42.24 42.26
CA THR A 68 -14.35 43.05 43.06
C THR A 68 -12.96 42.92 42.43
N TYR A 69 -12.47 44.02 41.86
CA TYR A 69 -11.09 44.12 41.39
C TYR A 69 -10.17 44.10 42.62
N ILE A 70 -9.46 43.00 42.82
CA ILE A 70 -8.42 42.91 43.84
C ILE A 70 -7.13 43.24 43.12
N ASP A 71 -6.54 44.39 43.47
CA ASP A 71 -5.24 44.79 42.94
C ASP A 71 -4.15 44.08 43.76
N TYR A 72 -3.40 43.21 43.10
CA TYR A 72 -2.38 42.37 43.73
C TYR A 72 -0.97 42.95 43.58
N ASP A 73 -0.81 44.09 42.93
CA ASP A 73 0.50 44.69 42.65
C ASP A 73 1.18 45.28 43.89
N ASP A 74 0.43 45.65 44.93
CA ASP A 74 0.99 46.28 46.14
C ASP A 74 1.73 45.30 47.08
N ASP A 75 1.50 43.98 46.95
CA ASP A 75 2.10 42.94 47.81
C ASP A 75 3.20 42.12 47.11
N LEU A 76 3.58 42.46 45.87
CA LEU A 76 4.63 41.75 45.13
C LEU A 76 6.02 42.31 45.48
N GLU A 77 6.84 41.51 46.15
CA GLU A 77 8.26 41.81 46.36
C GLU A 77 8.98 41.94 45.00
N GLU A 78 9.81 42.98 44.82
CA GLU A 78 10.67 43.13 43.64
C GLU A 78 11.62 41.93 43.52
N GLU A 79 11.28 41.00 42.63
CA GLU A 79 12.02 39.75 42.45
C GLU A 79 13.32 40.00 41.66
N ILE A 80 14.38 40.46 42.35
CA ILE A 80 15.73 40.61 41.79
C ILE A 80 16.40 39.23 41.73
N LYS A 81 15.88 38.32 40.89
CA LYS A 81 16.59 37.08 40.57
C LYS A 81 17.51 37.32 39.36
N PRO A 82 18.80 36.97 39.44
CA PRO A 82 19.66 37.01 38.27
C PRO A 82 19.11 36.06 37.21
N LEU A 83 19.08 36.50 35.95
CA LEU A 83 18.66 35.69 34.80
C LEU A 83 19.54 34.44 34.73
N ALA A 84 19.04 33.32 35.24
CA ALA A 84 19.72 32.05 35.11
C ALA A 84 19.88 31.73 33.62
N THR A 85 21.10 31.46 33.19
CA THR A 85 21.37 30.97 31.85
C THR A 85 20.86 29.54 31.75
N ALA A 86 19.59 29.39 31.42
CA ALA A 86 18.97 28.09 31.22
C ALA A 86 19.64 27.42 30.00
N SER A 87 20.41 26.36 30.24
CA SER A 87 20.81 25.46 29.16
C SER A 87 19.57 24.67 28.73
N TYR A 88 19.14 24.85 27.48
CA TYR A 88 18.06 24.08 26.87
C TYR A 88 18.46 22.62 26.60
N LYS A 89 19.75 22.30 26.72
CA LYS A 89 20.27 20.94 26.69
C LYS A 89 20.26 20.40 28.11
N THR A 90 19.09 19.94 28.54
CA THR A 90 18.96 19.20 29.78
C THR A 90 19.16 17.70 29.50
N GLU A 91 19.67 16.96 30.49
CA GLU A 91 19.80 15.49 30.43
C GLU A 91 18.43 14.80 30.62
N ASP A 92 17.34 15.51 30.31
CA ASP A 92 15.98 15.03 30.48
C ASP A 92 15.62 14.02 29.38
N GLU A 93 14.78 13.05 29.74
CA GLU A 93 14.24 12.06 28.80
C GLU A 93 13.52 12.72 27.60
N ILE A 94 12.93 13.91 27.82
CA ILE A 94 12.26 14.70 26.78
C ILE A 94 13.26 15.15 25.71
N TYR A 95 14.45 15.63 26.13
CA TYR A 95 15.48 16.08 25.22
C TYR A 95 16.07 14.91 24.42
N ALA A 96 16.27 13.76 25.07
CA ALA A 96 16.69 12.52 24.40
C ALA A 96 15.67 12.05 23.35
N THR A 97 14.38 12.15 23.66
CA THR A 97 13.29 11.80 22.73
C THR A 97 13.25 12.73 21.53
N TYR A 98 13.45 14.04 21.75
CA TYR A 98 13.53 15.04 20.70
C TYR A 98 14.72 14.80 19.75
N GLU A 99 15.93 14.60 20.28
CA GLU A 99 17.11 14.33 19.43
C GLU A 99 16.97 13.01 18.67
N LYS A 100 16.38 11.98 19.30
CA LYS A 100 16.08 10.71 18.63
C LYS A 100 15.12 10.91 17.45
N ALA A 101 13.97 11.56 17.67
CA ALA A 101 12.99 11.81 16.63
C ALA A 101 13.57 12.67 15.48
N LYS A 102 14.39 13.67 15.81
CA LYS A 102 15.11 14.49 14.84
C LYS A 102 16.05 13.65 13.98
N SER A 103 16.80 12.73 14.58
CA SER A 103 17.70 11.84 13.85
C SER A 103 16.95 10.87 12.94
N GLU A 104 15.82 10.32 13.39
CA GLU A 104 14.97 9.41 12.61
C GLU A 104 14.30 10.14 11.43
N ALA A 105 13.85 11.38 11.64
CA ALA A 105 13.27 12.20 10.59
C ALA A 105 14.30 12.61 9.53
N PHE A 106 15.58 12.75 9.90
CA PHE A 106 16.67 13.03 8.96
C PHE A 106 17.10 11.77 8.19
N ASN A 107 17.11 10.62 8.86
CA ASN A 107 17.48 9.32 8.28
C ASN A 107 16.34 8.64 7.52
N ARG A 108 15.14 9.26 7.44
CA ARG A 108 14.05 8.71 6.66
C ARG A 108 14.44 8.73 5.18
N ALA A 109 14.21 7.62 4.50
CA ALA A 109 14.39 7.54 3.05
C ALA A 109 13.59 8.66 2.38
N SER A 110 14.24 9.38 1.46
CA SER A 110 13.57 10.47 0.74
C SER A 110 12.39 9.92 -0.07
N LEU A 111 11.40 10.76 -0.39
CA LEU A 111 10.28 10.34 -1.23
C LEU A 111 10.79 9.79 -2.58
N GLU A 112 11.86 10.37 -3.10
CA GLU A 112 12.52 9.95 -4.33
C GLU A 112 13.27 8.62 -4.20
N GLU A 113 13.77 8.29 -3.01
CA GLU A 113 14.42 6.99 -2.74
C GLU A 113 13.38 5.87 -2.54
N THR A 114 12.24 6.18 -1.94
CA THR A 114 11.14 5.22 -1.76
C THR A 114 10.33 5.02 -3.04
N MET A 115 10.15 6.08 -3.83
CA MET A 115 9.58 6.01 -5.17
C MET A 115 10.65 5.50 -6.12
N HIS A 116 10.59 4.23 -6.51
CA HIS A 116 11.60 3.63 -7.40
C HIS A 116 11.51 4.30 -8.79
N VAL A 117 12.22 5.41 -8.98
CA VAL A 117 12.17 6.23 -10.20
C VAL A 117 12.63 5.41 -11.40
N GLU A 118 13.41 4.36 -11.19
CA GLU A 118 13.84 3.40 -12.22
C GLU A 118 12.67 2.56 -12.79
N ASP A 119 11.56 2.40 -12.04
CA ASP A 119 10.35 1.71 -12.48
C ASP A 119 9.42 2.61 -13.34
N THR A 120 9.80 3.86 -13.63
CA THR A 120 9.00 4.83 -14.41
C THR A 120 8.98 4.57 -15.92
N VAL A 121 9.61 3.51 -16.43
CA VAL A 121 9.43 3.08 -17.83
C VAL A 121 8.05 2.42 -17.97
N VAL A 122 7.03 3.28 -18.08
CA VAL A 122 5.62 2.90 -18.15
C VAL A 122 5.30 2.36 -19.55
N ASN A 123 5.57 1.07 -19.77
CA ASN A 123 4.75 0.34 -20.74
C ASN A 123 3.44 0.01 -20.02
N TYR A 124 2.31 0.49 -20.55
CA TYR A 124 0.97 0.26 -20.00
C TYR A 124 0.81 -1.21 -19.57
N GLU A 125 0.35 -1.42 -18.33
CA GLU A 125 0.11 -2.73 -17.67
C GLU A 125 1.33 -3.65 -17.43
N LYS A 126 2.57 -3.21 -17.66
CA LYS A 126 3.78 -4.05 -17.48
C LYS A 126 4.80 -3.43 -16.54
N PHE A 127 4.49 -3.39 -15.24
CA PHE A 127 5.49 -3.00 -14.24
C PHE A 127 6.65 -4.01 -14.20
N ASN A 128 7.89 -3.52 -14.25
CA ASN A 128 9.09 -4.35 -14.22
C ASN A 128 9.16 -5.20 -12.94
N ARG A 129 8.72 -4.66 -11.80
CA ARG A 129 8.67 -5.35 -10.51
C ARG A 129 7.83 -6.63 -10.53
N TYR A 130 6.82 -6.75 -11.40
CA TYR A 130 5.99 -7.94 -11.52
C TYR A 130 6.45 -8.91 -12.62
N LYS A 131 7.58 -8.66 -13.28
CA LYS A 131 8.17 -9.62 -14.21
C LYS A 131 8.65 -10.85 -13.43
N ARG A 132 7.80 -11.88 -13.39
CA ARG A 132 8.22 -13.22 -12.93
C ARG A 132 9.32 -13.71 -13.86
N THR A 133 10.55 -13.77 -13.36
CA THR A 133 11.62 -14.46 -14.07
C THR A 133 11.19 -15.92 -14.22
N LYS A 134 10.92 -16.34 -15.45
CA LYS A 134 10.62 -17.75 -15.73
C LYS A 134 11.86 -18.54 -15.34
N ARG A 135 11.82 -19.24 -14.20
CA ARG A 135 12.89 -20.14 -13.78
C ARG A 135 13.08 -21.15 -14.91
N LYS A 136 14.30 -21.20 -15.47
CA LYS A 136 14.62 -22.19 -16.50
C LYS A 136 14.45 -23.59 -15.88
N PRO A 137 13.81 -24.54 -16.58
CA PRO A 137 13.70 -25.91 -16.07
C PRO A 137 15.11 -26.51 -15.95
N GLN A 138 15.33 -27.35 -14.94
CA GLN A 138 16.65 -27.94 -14.65
C GLN A 138 17.20 -28.75 -15.84
N SER A 139 16.31 -29.33 -16.66
CA SER A 139 16.67 -30.05 -17.89
C SER A 139 17.42 -29.19 -18.91
N VAL A 140 17.12 -27.89 -19.00
CA VAL A 140 17.80 -26.96 -19.93
C VAL A 140 19.24 -26.74 -19.48
N GLY A 141 19.49 -26.70 -18.16
CA GLY A 141 20.85 -26.62 -17.62
C GLY A 141 21.68 -27.86 -17.96
N ILE A 142 21.08 -29.05 -17.87
CA ILE A 142 21.73 -30.33 -18.20
C ILE A 142 22.02 -30.41 -19.70
N ALA A 143 21.06 -30.05 -20.55
CA ALA A 143 21.24 -30.03 -22.00
C ALA A 143 22.36 -29.08 -22.45
N GLN A 144 22.52 -27.95 -21.76
CA GLN A 144 23.64 -27.03 -22.00
C GLN A 144 24.97 -27.61 -21.50
N ALA A 145 24.97 -28.34 -20.39
CA ALA A 145 26.16 -28.98 -19.85
C ALA A 145 26.72 -30.11 -20.74
N PHE A 146 25.89 -30.76 -21.57
CA PHE A 146 26.36 -31.72 -22.58
C PHE A 146 27.11 -31.09 -23.76
N LYS A 147 26.92 -29.80 -24.01
CA LYS A 147 27.61 -29.09 -25.10
C LYS A 147 29.05 -28.73 -24.75
N ASN A 148 29.38 -28.68 -23.46
CA ASN A 148 30.71 -28.31 -22.97
C ASN A 148 31.46 -29.56 -22.50
N PRO A 149 32.67 -29.83 -23.03
CA PRO A 149 33.41 -31.04 -22.66
C PRO A 149 33.82 -31.07 -21.18
N ALA A 150 34.01 -29.91 -20.56
CA ALA A 150 34.37 -29.79 -19.15
C ALA A 150 33.25 -30.22 -18.18
N SER A 151 31.97 -30.00 -18.55
CA SER A 151 30.80 -30.33 -17.72
C SER A 151 30.10 -31.62 -18.12
N PHE A 152 30.63 -32.35 -19.12
CA PHE A 152 30.01 -33.56 -19.66
C PHE A 152 29.83 -34.65 -18.59
N LYS A 153 30.86 -34.91 -17.77
CA LYS A 153 30.80 -35.93 -16.71
C LYS A 153 29.70 -35.61 -15.68
N GLN A 154 29.59 -34.34 -15.29
CA GLN A 154 28.57 -33.89 -14.35
C GLN A 154 27.16 -34.02 -14.95
N ALA A 155 27.00 -33.65 -16.23
CA ALA A 155 25.74 -33.79 -16.95
C ALA A 155 25.30 -35.25 -17.05
N PHE A 156 26.24 -36.15 -17.35
CA PHE A 156 26.01 -37.59 -17.42
C PHE A 156 25.57 -38.19 -16.08
N ILE A 157 26.23 -37.82 -14.98
CA ILE A 157 25.82 -38.25 -13.63
C ILE A 157 24.44 -37.69 -13.27
N MET A 158 24.17 -36.42 -13.59
CA MET A 158 22.85 -35.82 -13.34
C MET A 158 21.74 -36.52 -14.14
N SER A 159 21.99 -36.86 -15.42
CA SER A 159 21.01 -37.61 -16.22
C SER A 159 20.76 -39.00 -15.65
N GLU A 160 21.80 -39.68 -15.16
CA GLU A 160 21.65 -41.00 -14.55
C GLU A 160 20.81 -40.95 -13.28
N ILE A 161 21.08 -39.98 -12.40
CA ILE A 161 20.32 -39.79 -11.15
C ILE A 161 18.85 -39.47 -11.43
N LEU A 162 18.58 -38.64 -12.44
CA LEU A 162 17.21 -38.27 -12.82
C LEU A 162 16.44 -39.46 -13.39
N THR A 163 17.06 -40.27 -14.26
CA THR A 163 16.44 -41.44 -14.89
C THR A 163 16.22 -42.59 -13.90
N ARG A 164 16.98 -42.62 -12.79
CA ARG A 164 16.82 -43.64 -11.75
C ARG A 164 15.74 -43.30 -10.73
N ARG A 165 15.42 -42.00 -10.56
CA ARG A 165 14.47 -41.50 -9.56
C ARG A 165 13.03 -41.37 -10.08
N PHE A 166 12.87 -41.18 -11.39
CA PHE A 166 11.60 -41.05 -12.10
C PHE A 166 11.49 -42.13 -13.17
#